data_AF-A0AA41XX91-F1
#
_entry.id   AF-A0AA41XX91-F1
#
_cell.length_a   1.000
_cell.length_b   1.000
_cell.length_c   1.000
_cell.angle_alpha   90.00
_cell.angle_beta   90.00
_cell.angle_gamma   90.00
#
_symmetry.space_group_name_H-M   'P 1'
#
loop_
_entity.id
_entity.type
_entity.pdbx_description
1 polymer ?
#
loop_
_entity_poly.entity_id
_entity_poly.type
_entity_poly.pdbx_seq_one_letter_code
_entity_poly.pdbx_strand_id
1 'polypeptide(L)'
;MTVNVEALIRSLGKSYKELIDDGVITYKNDPKGTSGSPTISLDMAKEGVYLAFAREGRILKEVTLSIQHDEVKNWSFPNELPSPLRKSMSRQWVHENIGEPENSIPPRVIMKQEIGWVERFTVTGFHISITMQIRYDMDEMVAAVTFRER
;
A
#
# COMPACT_ATOMS: atom_id res chain seq x y z
N MET A 1 -13.26 -3.06 11.35
CA MET A 1 -12.17 -2.76 12.30
C MET A 1 -11.39 -1.61 11.71
N THR A 2 -10.99 -0.61 12.50
CA THR A 2 -10.15 0.47 11.96
C THR A 2 -8.69 0.05 12.06
N VAL A 3 -7.95 0.21 10.97
CA VAL A 3 -6.53 -0.09 10.88
C VAL A 3 -5.73 1.20 11.02
N ASN A 4 -4.72 1.19 11.88
CA ASN A 4 -3.76 2.28 11.96
C ASN A 4 -2.74 2.14 10.82
N VAL A 5 -3.01 2.81 9.71
CA VAL A 5 -2.18 2.79 8.50
C VAL A 5 -0.78 3.32 8.77
N GLU A 6 -0.65 4.40 9.55
CA GLU A 6 0.66 4.97 9.86
C GLU A 6 1.52 3.99 10.67
N ALA A 7 0.94 3.33 11.68
CA ALA A 7 1.64 2.32 12.49
C ALA A 7 2.10 1.13 11.64
N LEU A 8 1.29 0.70 10.65
CA LEU A 8 1.69 -0.35 9.71
C LEU A 8 2.90 0.05 8.86
N ILE A 9 2.88 1.25 8.27
CA ILE A 9 4.01 1.74 7.45
C ILE A 9 5.26 1.86 8.32
N ARG A 10 5.12 2.36 9.55
CA ARG A 10 6.22 2.43 10.55
C ARG A 10 6.70 1.07 11.02
N SER A 11 5.99 -0.01 10.73
CA SER A 11 6.35 -1.39 11.08
C SER A 11 6.94 -2.18 9.91
N LEU A 12 7.15 -1.55 8.74
CA LEU A 12 7.95 -2.15 7.68
C LEU A 12 9.31 -2.61 8.24
N GLY A 13 9.73 -3.83 7.90
CA GLY A 13 10.93 -4.47 8.45
C GLY A 13 10.70 -5.28 9.74
N LYS A 14 9.55 -5.13 10.42
CA LYS A 14 9.19 -5.96 11.58
C LYS A 14 8.57 -7.29 11.17
N SER A 15 8.68 -8.30 12.03
CA SER A 15 8.01 -9.58 11.86
C SER A 15 6.50 -9.51 12.12
N TYR A 16 5.74 -10.44 11.53
CA TYR A 16 4.33 -10.62 11.84
C TYR A 16 4.07 -10.83 13.34
N LYS A 17 4.98 -11.51 14.05
CA LYS A 17 4.86 -11.71 15.49
C LYS A 17 4.94 -10.37 16.25
N GLU A 18 5.91 -9.52 15.92
CA GLU A 18 6.05 -8.19 16.53
C GLU A 18 4.82 -7.32 16.25
N LEU A 19 4.26 -7.39 15.04
CA LEU A 19 3.02 -6.67 14.68
C LEU A 19 1.81 -7.07 15.54
N ILE A 20 1.71 -8.35 15.91
CA ILE A 20 0.67 -8.86 16.82
C ILE A 20 0.98 -8.44 18.27
N ASP A 21 2.21 -8.64 18.72
CA ASP A 21 2.64 -8.36 20.09
C ASP A 21 2.55 -6.85 20.42
N ASP A 22 2.86 -5.98 19.45
CA ASP A 22 2.71 -4.52 19.53
C ASP A 22 1.25 -4.04 19.36
N GLY A 23 0.32 -4.96 19.05
CA GLY A 23 -1.09 -4.65 18.84
C GLY A 23 -1.39 -3.84 17.57
N VAL A 24 -0.43 -3.75 16.63
CA VAL A 24 -0.59 -3.05 15.34
C VAL A 24 -1.59 -3.80 14.45
N ILE A 25 -1.57 -5.13 14.50
CA ILE A 25 -2.51 -6.00 13.80
C ILE A 25 -3.24 -6.83 14.85
N THR A 26 -4.58 -6.82 14.80
CA THR A 26 -5.44 -7.66 15.64
C THR A 26 -6.20 -8.71 14.81
N TYR A 27 -5.78 -8.92 13.56
CA TYR A 27 -6.41 -9.83 12.63
C TYR A 27 -6.11 -11.29 12.99
N LYS A 28 -7.14 -12.13 13.07
CA LYS A 28 -7.01 -13.53 13.48
C LYS A 28 -6.39 -14.44 12.42
N ASN A 29 -6.44 -14.02 11.16
CA ASN A 29 -5.92 -14.84 10.07
C ASN A 29 -4.43 -14.59 9.90
N ASP A 30 -3.66 -15.68 9.91
CA ASP A 30 -2.25 -15.67 9.55
C ASP A 30 -2.06 -15.30 8.06
N PRO A 31 -0.93 -14.66 7.69
CA PRO A 31 -0.54 -14.47 6.31
C PRO A 31 -0.40 -15.82 5.58
N LYS A 32 -0.91 -15.90 4.35
CA LYS A 32 -0.96 -17.13 3.53
C LYS A 32 -0.18 -16.95 2.22
N GLY A 33 0.27 -18.05 1.64
CA GLY A 33 0.90 -18.06 0.32
C GLY A 33 1.10 -19.48 -0.19
N THR A 34 1.31 -19.64 -1.49
CA THR A 34 1.51 -20.95 -2.13
C THR A 34 2.80 -21.61 -1.65
N SER A 35 2.85 -22.94 -1.62
CA SER A 35 4.11 -23.65 -1.28
C SER A 35 5.23 -23.25 -2.24
N GLY A 36 6.44 -23.03 -1.72
CA GLY A 36 7.59 -22.54 -2.49
C GLY A 36 7.63 -21.02 -2.75
N SER A 37 6.57 -20.25 -2.49
CA SER A 37 6.63 -18.80 -2.64
C SER A 37 7.55 -18.17 -1.58
N PRO A 38 8.48 -17.26 -1.96
CA PRO A 38 9.29 -16.51 -1.00
C PRO A 38 8.48 -15.45 -0.25
N THR A 39 7.23 -15.20 -0.67
CA THR A 39 6.33 -14.20 -0.09
C THR A 39 5.04 -14.86 0.41
N ILE A 40 4.57 -14.42 1.57
CA ILE A 40 3.21 -14.69 2.08
C ILE A 40 2.51 -13.35 2.28
N SER A 41 1.18 -13.34 2.23
CA SER A 41 0.42 -12.11 2.29
C SER A 41 -0.82 -12.21 3.16
N LEU A 42 -1.27 -11.07 3.64
CA LEU A 42 -2.52 -10.90 4.35
C LEU A 42 -3.34 -9.85 3.62
N ASP A 43 -4.45 -10.29 3.04
CA ASP A 43 -5.40 -9.42 2.36
C ASP A 43 -6.52 -9.02 3.33
N MET A 44 -6.56 -7.74 3.69
CA MET A 44 -7.56 -7.10 4.53
C MET A 44 -8.48 -6.26 3.65
N ALA A 45 -9.11 -6.90 2.66
CA ALA A 45 -9.90 -6.23 1.62
C ALA A 45 -10.99 -5.28 2.16
N LYS A 46 -11.64 -5.62 3.28
CA LYS A 46 -12.66 -4.75 3.91
C LYS A 46 -12.08 -3.47 4.47
N GLU A 47 -10.82 -3.52 4.89
CA GLU A 47 -10.04 -2.39 5.38
C GLU A 47 -9.29 -1.68 4.24
N GLY A 48 -9.28 -2.24 3.02
CA GLY A 48 -8.54 -1.71 1.89
C GLY A 48 -7.03 -1.79 2.05
N VAL A 49 -6.54 -2.74 2.85
CA VAL A 49 -5.11 -2.90 3.16
C VAL A 49 -4.64 -4.28 2.74
N TYR A 50 -3.54 -4.33 2.01
CA TYR A 50 -2.84 -5.56 1.66
C TYR A 50 -1.43 -5.52 2.25
N LEU A 51 -1.03 -6.60 2.91
CA LEU A 51 0.29 -6.74 3.51
C LEU A 51 1.05 -7.88 2.84
N ALA A 52 2.29 -7.63 2.44
CA ALA A 52 3.18 -8.69 1.95
C ALA A 52 4.38 -8.87 2.88
N PHE A 53 4.70 -10.12 3.16
CA PHE A 53 5.76 -10.52 4.07
C PHE A 53 6.75 -11.44 3.35
N ALA A 54 8.04 -11.26 3.61
CA ALA A 54 9.03 -12.29 3.34
C ALA A 54 8.66 -13.55 4.14
N ARG A 55 8.61 -14.71 3.49
CA ARG A 55 8.21 -15.97 4.13
C ARG A 55 9.17 -16.33 5.25
N GLU A 56 10.47 -16.20 5.00
CA GLU A 56 11.49 -16.35 6.02
C GLU A 56 11.38 -15.20 7.03
N GLY A 57 11.29 -15.53 8.31
CA GLY A 57 11.09 -14.55 9.39
C GLY A 57 9.71 -13.87 9.42
N ARG A 58 8.85 -14.08 8.42
CA ARG A 58 7.54 -13.40 8.28
C ARG A 58 7.67 -11.88 8.39
N ILE A 59 8.68 -11.31 7.72
CA ILE A 59 9.04 -9.89 7.83
C ILE A 59 8.17 -9.05 6.89
N LEU A 60 7.54 -7.98 7.39
CA LEU A 60 6.69 -7.08 6.59
C LEU A 60 7.55 -6.30 5.59
N LYS A 61 7.31 -6.51 4.30
CA LYS A 61 8.05 -5.87 3.20
C LYS A 61 7.22 -4.84 2.43
N GLU A 62 5.91 -5.00 2.43
CA GLU A 62 5.01 -4.16 1.65
C GLU A 62 3.69 -3.89 2.37
N VAL A 63 3.26 -2.64 2.34
CA VAL A 63 1.92 -2.20 2.73
C VAL A 63 1.28 -1.52 1.52
N THR A 64 0.17 -2.06 1.02
CA THR A 64 -0.59 -1.49 -0.10
C THR A 64 -1.97 -1.06 0.38
N LEU A 65 -2.33 0.18 0.06
CA LEU A 65 -3.61 0.81 0.36
C LEU A 65 -4.42 0.91 -0.94
N SER A 66 -5.59 0.28 -0.97
CA SER A 66 -6.54 0.35 -2.08
C SER A 66 -7.46 1.56 -1.89
N ILE A 67 -7.06 2.71 -2.41
CA ILE A 67 -7.82 3.96 -2.31
C ILE A 67 -9.12 3.85 -3.10
N GLN A 68 -9.04 3.29 -4.30
CA GLN A 68 -10.18 2.84 -5.09
C GLN A 68 -10.33 1.32 -4.99
N HIS A 69 -11.56 0.85 -5.19
CA HIS A 69 -11.88 -0.58 -5.22
C HIS A 69 -13.11 -0.82 -6.10
N ASP A 70 -12.89 -0.90 -7.40
CA ASP A 70 -13.97 -0.87 -8.42
C ASP A 70 -14.98 -2.02 -8.29
N GLU A 71 -14.53 -3.16 -7.76
CA GLU A 71 -15.41 -4.33 -7.52
C GLU A 71 -16.40 -4.13 -6.36
N VAL A 72 -16.20 -3.11 -5.52
CA VAL A 72 -17.01 -2.84 -4.33
C VAL A 72 -17.86 -1.58 -4.55
N LYS A 73 -19.18 -1.78 -4.64
CA LYS A 73 -20.13 -0.68 -4.79
C LYS A 73 -20.05 0.30 -3.61
N ASN A 74 -20.01 1.60 -3.91
CA ASN A 74 -19.88 2.68 -2.93
C ASN A 74 -18.64 2.58 -2.04
N TRP A 75 -17.53 2.06 -2.59
CA TRP A 75 -16.27 2.01 -1.87
C TRP A 75 -15.83 3.41 -1.43
N SER A 76 -15.44 3.50 -0.17
CA SER A 76 -14.71 4.63 0.38
C SER A 76 -13.63 4.07 1.29
N PHE A 77 -12.38 4.48 1.10
CA PHE A 77 -11.28 3.98 1.92
C PHE A 77 -11.59 4.19 3.42
N PRO A 78 -11.67 3.13 4.23
CA PRO A 78 -12.30 3.21 5.56
C PRO A 78 -11.37 3.77 6.63
N ASN A 79 -10.06 3.73 6.43
CA ASN A 79 -9.08 4.12 7.45
C ASN A 79 -8.60 5.56 7.27
N GLU A 80 -7.99 6.10 8.33
CA GLU A 80 -7.25 7.35 8.25
C GLU A 80 -5.95 7.15 7.47
N LEU A 81 -5.59 8.13 6.65
CA LEU A 81 -4.35 8.12 5.87
C LEU A 81 -3.32 9.01 6.57
N PRO A 82 -2.04 8.62 6.58
CA PRO A 82 -0.99 9.45 7.14
C PRO A 82 -0.86 10.74 6.32
N SER A 83 -0.64 11.85 7.01
CA SER A 83 -0.38 13.13 6.35
C SER A 83 0.82 13.01 5.40
N PRO A 84 0.76 13.59 4.18
CA PRO A 84 -0.29 14.47 3.66
C PRO A 84 -1.41 13.75 2.85
N LEU A 85 -1.41 12.42 2.77
CA LEU A 85 -2.30 11.66 1.88
C LEU A 85 -3.79 11.86 2.19
N ARG A 86 -4.61 11.83 1.15
CA ARG A 86 -6.07 12.02 1.21
C ARG A 86 -6.80 10.86 0.53
N LYS A 87 -8.08 10.65 0.88
CA LYS A 87 -8.90 9.56 0.32
C LYS A 87 -9.30 9.77 -1.14
N SER A 88 -9.12 10.98 -1.66
CA SER A 88 -9.31 11.33 -3.06
C SER A 88 -8.20 12.29 -3.45
N MET A 89 -7.39 11.87 -4.42
CA MET A 89 -6.20 12.59 -4.87
C MET A 89 -6.12 12.39 -6.39
N SER A 90 -5.99 13.49 -7.15
CA SER A 90 -5.59 13.41 -8.54
C SER A 90 -4.07 13.37 -8.64
N ARG A 91 -3.54 12.97 -9.79
CA ARG A 91 -2.11 13.04 -10.11
C ARG A 91 -1.54 14.45 -9.95
N GLN A 92 -2.28 15.46 -10.43
CA GLN A 92 -1.91 16.86 -10.22
C GLN A 92 -1.79 17.20 -8.72
N TRP A 93 -2.77 16.80 -7.90
CA TRP A 93 -2.72 17.05 -6.46
C TRP A 93 -1.49 16.39 -5.82
N VAL A 94 -1.15 15.16 -6.25
CA VAL A 94 0.04 14.45 -5.77
C VAL A 94 1.29 15.25 -6.10
N HIS A 95 1.47 15.73 -7.33
CA HIS A 95 2.66 16.52 -7.69
C HIS A 95 2.76 17.83 -6.92
N GLU A 96 1.63 18.50 -6.67
CA GLU A 96 1.59 19.76 -5.92
C GLU A 96 1.89 19.58 -4.41
N ASN A 97 1.54 18.43 -3.81
CA ASN A 97 1.61 18.23 -2.35
C ASN A 97 2.68 17.23 -1.89
N ILE A 98 3.06 16.29 -2.75
CA ILE A 98 4.10 15.28 -2.51
C ILE A 98 5.40 15.66 -3.22
N GLY A 99 5.29 16.32 -4.38
CA GLY A 99 6.42 16.67 -5.26
C GLY A 99 6.50 15.80 -6.50
N GLU A 100 7.61 15.93 -7.24
CA GLU A 100 7.84 15.20 -8.49
C GLU A 100 8.31 13.75 -8.24
N PRO A 101 7.87 12.78 -9.06
CA PRO A 101 8.29 11.40 -8.92
C PRO A 101 9.74 11.18 -9.39
N GLU A 102 10.43 10.23 -8.75
CA GLU A 102 11.74 9.73 -9.22
C GLU A 102 11.64 8.99 -10.56
N ASN A 103 10.50 8.33 -10.78
CA ASN A 103 10.22 7.59 -11.98
C ASN A 103 8.72 7.57 -12.26
N SER A 104 8.36 7.59 -13.54
CA SER A 104 6.98 7.59 -14.00
C SER A 104 6.82 6.65 -15.19
N ILE A 105 5.79 5.82 -15.16
CA ILE A 105 5.42 4.89 -16.23
C ILE A 105 4.07 5.34 -16.79
N PRO A 106 3.96 5.61 -18.12
CA PRO A 106 2.73 6.07 -18.72
C PRO A 106 1.62 5.01 -18.71
N PRO A 107 0.35 5.42 -18.85
CA PRO A 107 -0.78 4.51 -18.95
C PRO A 107 -0.59 3.48 -20.06
N ARG A 108 -1.02 2.25 -19.79
CA ARG A 108 -0.87 1.12 -20.72
C ARG A 108 -1.95 0.08 -20.49
N VAL A 109 -2.30 -0.62 -21.56
CA VAL A 109 -3.18 -1.78 -21.51
C VAL A 109 -2.34 -3.05 -21.56
N ILE A 110 -2.46 -3.89 -20.53
CA ILE A 110 -1.79 -5.20 -20.48
C ILE A 110 -2.87 -6.26 -20.35
N MET A 111 -2.93 -7.20 -21.30
CA MET A 111 -3.90 -8.31 -21.26
C MET A 111 -5.35 -7.86 -21.03
N LYS A 112 -5.77 -6.77 -21.69
CA LYS A 112 -7.09 -6.10 -21.54
C LYS A 112 -7.34 -5.37 -20.22
N GLN A 113 -6.37 -5.33 -19.31
CA GLN A 113 -6.43 -4.52 -18.11
C GLN A 113 -5.87 -3.14 -18.40
N GLU A 114 -6.69 -2.12 -18.20
CA GLU A 114 -6.26 -0.72 -18.24
C GLU A 114 -5.50 -0.39 -16.96
N ILE A 115 -4.29 0.15 -17.12
CA ILE A 115 -3.46 0.60 -16.01
C ILE A 115 -3.13 2.05 -16.32
N GLY A 116 -3.51 2.96 -15.42
CA GLY A 116 -3.12 4.36 -15.50
C GLY A 116 -1.63 4.55 -15.24
N TRP A 117 -1.26 5.78 -14.88
CA TRP A 117 0.12 6.09 -14.51
C TRP A 117 0.61 5.21 -13.34
N VAL A 118 1.91 4.95 -13.28
CA VAL A 118 2.57 4.41 -12.10
C VAL A 118 3.77 5.28 -11.78
N GLU A 119 3.79 5.86 -10.59
CA GLU A 119 4.82 6.79 -10.17
C GLU A 119 5.48 6.35 -8.88
N ARG A 120 6.77 6.66 -8.75
CA ARG A 120 7.59 6.27 -7.61
C ARG A 120 8.20 7.50 -6.95
N PHE A 121 8.16 7.54 -5.63
CA PHE A 121 8.68 8.60 -4.79
C PHE A 121 9.56 7.97 -3.69
N THR A 122 10.60 8.68 -3.28
CA THR A 122 11.29 8.37 -2.03
C THR A 122 10.62 9.12 -0.90
N VAL A 123 10.25 8.41 0.17
CA VAL A 123 9.70 9.03 1.37
C VAL A 123 10.78 9.03 2.45
N THR A 124 11.13 10.23 2.91
CA THR A 124 12.09 10.46 4.00
C THR A 124 11.36 10.69 5.33
N GLY A 125 12.05 10.54 6.46
CA GLY A 125 11.46 10.76 7.79
C GLY A 125 10.88 9.50 8.46
N PHE A 126 11.06 8.32 7.87
CA PHE A 126 10.89 7.03 8.55
C PHE A 126 12.25 6.52 9.08
N HIS A 127 12.21 5.56 9.99
CA HIS A 127 13.42 4.92 10.55
C HIS A 127 14.23 4.14 9.50
N ILE A 128 13.63 3.89 8.33
CA ILE A 128 14.23 3.27 7.15
C ILE A 128 13.86 4.09 5.91
N SER A 129 14.70 4.01 4.88
CA SER A 129 14.38 4.54 3.55
C SER A 129 13.26 3.69 2.94
N ILE A 130 12.11 4.32 2.70
CA ILE A 130 10.96 3.66 2.08
C ILE A 130 10.68 4.24 0.71
N THR A 131 10.30 3.35 -0.20
CA THR A 131 9.78 3.71 -1.52
C THR A 131 8.26 3.77 -1.43
N MET A 132 7.67 4.87 -1.87
CA MET A 132 6.24 4.99 -2.09
C MET A 132 5.95 4.91 -3.59
N GLN A 133 5.09 3.99 -3.99
CA GLN A 133 4.62 3.84 -5.36
C GLN A 133 3.13 4.14 -5.41
N ILE A 134 2.73 5.05 -6.30
CA ILE A 134 1.34 5.43 -6.52
C ILE A 134 0.91 4.88 -7.88
N ARG A 135 -0.22 4.17 -7.90
CA ARG A 135 -0.89 3.73 -9.11
C ARG A 135 -2.13 4.58 -9.32
N TYR A 136 -2.32 5.05 -10.53
CA TYR A 136 -3.48 5.82 -10.94
C TYR A 136 -4.42 4.99 -11.81
N ASP A 137 -5.69 5.38 -11.86
CA ASP A 137 -6.63 4.95 -12.89
C ASP A 137 -6.44 5.74 -14.20
N MET A 138 -7.32 5.50 -15.18
CA MET A 138 -7.27 6.17 -16.48
C MET A 138 -7.69 7.65 -16.42
N ASP A 139 -8.39 8.06 -15.37
CA ASP A 139 -8.79 9.45 -15.09
C ASP A 139 -7.73 10.21 -14.26
N GLU A 140 -6.55 9.60 -14.09
CA GLU A 140 -5.43 10.11 -13.30
C GLU A 140 -5.77 10.33 -11.81
N MET A 141 -6.72 9.56 -11.28
CA MET A 141 -7.03 9.53 -9.85
C MET A 141 -6.24 8.42 -9.16
N VAL A 142 -5.82 8.65 -7.93
CA VAL A 142 -5.05 7.66 -7.16
C VAL A 142 -5.92 6.44 -6.87
N ALA A 143 -5.54 5.31 -7.46
CA ALA A 143 -6.19 4.02 -7.27
C ALA A 143 -5.58 3.24 -6.08
N ALA A 144 -4.24 3.23 -5.98
CA ALA A 144 -3.54 2.54 -4.91
C ALA A 144 -2.24 3.23 -4.52
N VAL A 145 -1.87 3.10 -3.25
CA VAL A 145 -0.59 3.58 -2.69
C VAL A 145 0.13 2.43 -2.03
N THR A 146 1.37 2.17 -2.44
CA THR A 146 2.19 1.05 -1.96
C THR A 146 3.47 1.57 -1.31
N PHE A 147 3.74 1.15 -0.08
CA PHE A 147 4.97 1.45 0.66
C PHE A 147 5.83 0.19 0.75
N ARG A 148 7.12 0.31 0.45
CA ARG A 148 8.08 -0.80 0.52
C ARG A 148 9.40 -0.32 1.12
N GLU A 149 10.04 -1.19 1.87
CA GLU A 149 11.45 -1.01 2.24
C GLU A 149 12.31 -1.01 0.97
N ARG A 150 13.27 -0.08 0.87
CA ARG A 150 14.18 0.05 -0.27
C ARG A 150 15.39 -0.88 -0.16
#